data_AF-A0A8T4QN37-F1
#
_entry.id   AF-A0A8T4QN37-F1
#
_cell.length_a   1.000
_cell.length_b   1.000
_cell.length_c   1.000
_cell.angle_alpha   90.00
_cell.angle_beta   90.00
_cell.angle_gamma   90.00
#
_symmetry.space_group_name_H-M   'P 1'
#
loop_
_entity.id
_entity.type
_entity.pdbx_description
1 polymer ?
#
loop_
_entity_poly.entity_id
_entity_poly.type
_entity_poly.pdbx_seq_one_letter_code
_entity_poly.pdbx_strand_id
1 'polypeptide(L)' 'MATTTIQLDKSLVDSLKEVKEYSRQTYSELIRDMILVFKNVKKRNQYDEFLHKIQQGKMKELWDNGADEGWENA' A
#
# COMPACT_ATOMS: atom_id res chain seq x y z
N MET A 1 4.16 -10.98 28.14
CA MET A 1 4.46 -10.02 27.05
C MET A 1 5.35 -8.94 27.63
N ALA A 2 6.51 -8.69 27.02
CA ALA A 2 7.39 -7.62 27.49
C ALA A 2 6.77 -6.27 27.12
N THR A 3 6.56 -5.41 28.10
CA THR A 3 6.09 -4.03 27.89
C THR A 3 7.30 -3.13 27.77
N THR A 4 7.28 -2.24 26.77
CA THR A 4 8.35 -1.28 26.52
C THR A 4 7.74 0.10 26.44
N THR A 5 8.41 1.07 27.05
CA THR A 5 7.98 2.48 27.04
C THR A 5 8.52 3.16 25.80
N ILE A 6 7.66 3.84 25.05
CA ILE A 6 8.04 4.73 23.96
C ILE A 6 7.68 6.17 24.34
N GLN A 7 8.55 7.11 24.00
CA GLN A 7 8.26 8.53 24.13
C GLN A 7 7.60 9.00 22.83
N LEU A 8 6.49 9.71 22.94
CA LEU A 8 5.76 10.26 21.80
C LEU A 8 5.48 11.73 22.06
N ASP A 9 5.53 12.53 21.00
CA ASP A 9 5.14 13.92 21.09
C ASP A 9 3.66 14.05 21.48
N LYS A 10 3.36 15.08 22.26
CA LYS A 10 2.01 15.32 22.76
C LYS A 10 1.01 15.52 21.63
N SER A 11 1.42 16.17 20.55
CA SER A 11 0.62 16.35 19.32
C SER A 11 0.24 15.02 18.68
N LEU A 12 1.15 14.05 18.66
CA LEU A 12 0.88 12.71 18.13
C LEU A 12 -0.10 11.96 19.03
N VAL A 13 0.03 12.10 20.36
CA VAL A 13 -0.91 11.48 21.31
C VAL A 13 -2.31 12.06 21.16
N ASP A 14 -2.43 13.36 20.93
CA ASP A 14 -3.73 14.01 20.72
C ASP A 14 -4.35 13.57 19.39
N SER A 15 -3.55 13.45 18.32
CA SER A 15 -3.99 12.86 17.05
C SER A 15 -4.47 11.41 17.23
N LEU A 16 -3.74 10.61 18.03
CA LEU A 16 -4.14 9.23 18.35
C LEU A 16 -5.41 9.15 19.19
N LYS A 17 -5.81 10.21 19.92
CA LYS A 17 -7.09 10.24 20.63
C LYS A 17 -8.25 10.51 19.68
N GLU A 18 -8.06 11.38 18.70
CA GLU A 18 -9.09 11.73 17.70
C GLU A 18 -9.41 10.55 16.77
N VAL A 19 -8.40 9.74 16.45
CA VAL A 19 -8.53 8.60 15.53
C VAL A 19 -9.15 7.36 16.22
N LYS A 20 -9.37 7.38 17.54
CA LYS A 20 -9.99 6.24 18.24
C LYS A 20 -11.39 5.93 17.68
N GLU A 21 -11.61 4.69 17.30
CA GLU A 21 -12.91 4.22 16.80
C GLU A 21 -13.93 4.06 17.92
N TYR A 22 -13.48 3.74 19.14
CA TYR A 22 -14.32 3.56 20.31
C TYR A 22 -13.61 4.02 21.60
N SER A 23 -14.40 4.45 22.60
CA SER A 23 -13.87 5.11 23.81
C SER A 23 -12.89 4.27 24.64
N ARG A 24 -12.98 2.93 24.55
CA ARG A 24 -12.12 1.98 25.28
C ARG A 24 -10.97 1.41 24.45
N GLN A 25 -10.76 1.88 23.22
CA GLN A 25 -9.67 1.40 22.38
C GLN A 25 -8.31 1.77 23.00
N THR A 26 -7.44 0.77 23.13
CA THR A 26 -6.08 0.99 23.62
C THR A 26 -5.19 1.54 22.50
N TYR A 27 -4.20 2.36 22.84
CA TYR A 27 -3.25 2.86 21.84
C TYR A 27 -2.47 1.70 21.19
N SER A 28 -2.20 0.62 21.94
CA SER A 28 -1.54 -0.56 21.40
C SER A 28 -2.34 -1.26 20.32
N GLU A 29 -3.67 -1.38 20.48
CA GLU A 29 -4.56 -1.92 19.44
C GLU A 29 -4.57 -1.01 18.22
N LEU A 30 -4.78 0.29 18.43
CA LEU A 30 -4.82 1.27 17.33
C LEU A 30 -3.52 1.26 16.51
N ILE A 31 -2.36 1.29 17.19
CA ILE A 31 -1.06 1.24 16.53
C ILE A 31 -0.88 -0.08 15.77
N ARG A 32 -1.36 -1.20 16.32
CA ARG A 32 -1.28 -2.51 15.65
C ARG A 32 -2.07 -2.53 14.34
N ASP A 33 -3.28 -1.98 14.35
CA ASP A 33 -4.14 -1.92 13.17
C ASP A 33 -3.55 -0.99 12.11
N MET A 34 -3.02 0.18 12.52
CA MET A 34 -2.31 1.10 11.64
C MET A 34 -1.08 0.43 10.99
N ILE A 35 -0.28 -0.34 11.76
CA ILE A 35 0.86 -1.09 11.22
C ILE A 35 0.40 -2.12 10.20
N LEU A 36 -0.73 -2.80 10.43
CA LEU A 36 -1.26 -3.80 9.52
C LEU A 36 -1.70 -3.17 8.20
N VAL A 37 -2.42 -2.06 8.25
CA VAL A 37 -2.79 -1.27 7.06
C VAL A 37 -1.55 -0.82 6.30
N PHE A 38 -0.56 -0.25 6.99
CA PHE A 38 0.67 0.22 6.36
C PHE A 38 1.44 -0.92 5.66
N LYS A 39 1.55 -2.09 6.30
CA LYS A 39 2.17 -3.28 5.68
C LYS A 39 1.41 -3.77 4.46
N ASN A 40 0.08 -3.74 4.49
CA ASN A 40 -0.76 -4.16 3.38
C ASN A 40 -0.67 -3.20 2.20
N VAL A 41 -0.67 -1.89 2.45
CA VAL A 41 -0.48 -0.86 1.42
C VAL A 41 0.91 -0.98 0.80
N LYS A 42 1.95 -1.14 1.61
CA LYS A 42 3.32 -1.32 1.09
C LYS A 42 3.45 -2.56 0.19
N LYS A 43 2.82 -3.68 0.56
CA LYS A 43 2.80 -4.89 -0.27
C LYS A 43 2.04 -4.69 -1.58
N ARG A 44 0.89 -3.99 -1.55
CA ARG A 44 0.09 -3.72 -2.75
C ARG A 44 0.79 -2.75 -3.70
N ASN A 45 1.37 -1.67 -3.20
CA ASN A 45 2.15 -0.74 -4.04
C ASN A 45 3.34 -1.45 -4.70
N GLN A 46 4.04 -2.34 -3.99
CA GLN A 46 5.11 -3.14 -4.59
C GLN A 46 4.61 -4.11 -5.65
N TYR A 47 3.42 -4.69 -5.46
CA TYR A 47 2.80 -5.58 -6.44
C TYR A 47 2.35 -4.81 -7.68
N ASP A 48 1.69 -3.67 -7.52
CA ASP A 48 1.22 -2.83 -8.62
C ASP A 48 2.39 -2.25 -9.42
N GLU A 49 3.44 -1.74 -8.76
CA GLU A 49 4.66 -1.28 -9.45
C GLU A 49 5.35 -2.41 -10.24
N PHE A 50 5.39 -3.62 -9.68
CA PHE A 50 5.95 -4.78 -10.35
C PHE A 50 5.08 -5.25 -11.53
N LEU A 51 3.76 -5.27 -11.35
CA LEU A 51 2.79 -5.67 -12.37
C LEU A 51 2.80 -4.68 -13.54
N HIS A 52 2.76 -3.38 -13.27
CA HIS A 52 2.85 -2.34 -14.30
C HIS A 52 4.14 -2.45 -15.10
N LYS A 53 5.28 -2.76 -14.45
CA LYS A 53 6.57 -2.94 -15.13
C LYS A 53 6.60 -4.19 -16.03
N ILE A 54 6.00 -5.30 -15.60
CA ILE A 54 5.89 -6.52 -16.43
C ILE A 54 4.90 -6.31 -17.59
N GLN A 55 3.78 -5.64 -17.33
CA GLN A 55 2.78 -5.35 -18.35
C GLN A 55 3.34 -4.46 -19.47
N GLN A 56 4.17 -3.46 -19.15
CA GLN A 56 4.87 -2.65 -20.17
C GLN A 56 5.75 -3.50 -21.08
N GLY A 57 6.49 -4.48 -20.53
CA GLY A 57 7.32 -5.40 -21.31
C GLY A 57 6.48 -6.28 -22.25
N LYS A 58 5.39 -6.87 -21.75
CA LYS A 58 4.48 -7.70 -22.56
C LYS A 58 3.67 -6.89 -23.57
N MET A 59 3.27 -5.66 -23.26
CA MET A 59 2.59 -4.78 -24.21
C MET A 59 3.53 -4.36 -25.33
N LYS A 60 4.81 -4.09 -25.03
CA LYS A 60 5.81 -3.86 -26.08
C LYS A 60 6.00 -5.09 -26.96
N GLU A 61 6.04 -6.29 -26.39
CA GLU A 61 6.21 -7.55 -27.12
C GLU A 61 4.98 -7.97 -27.95
N LEU A 62 3.77 -7.62 -27.50
CA LEU A 62 2.52 -7.86 -28.25
C LEU A 62 2.29 -6.83 -29.36
N TRP A 63 2.85 -5.62 -29.22
CA TRP A 63 2.72 -4.52 -30.20
C TRP A 63 3.89 -4.48 -31.21
N ASP A 64 5.07 -5.02 -30.89
CA ASP A 64 6.21 -5.16 -31.83
C ASP A 64 6.12 -6.41 -32.75
N ASN A 65 5.00 -7.15 -32.72
CA ASN A 65 4.78 -8.23 -33.67
C ASN A 65 4.07 -7.66 -34.90
N GLY A 66 4.63 -7.90 -36.10
CA GLY A 66 4.16 -7.39 -37.40
C GLY A 66 2.76 -7.83 -37.86
N ALA A 67 1.87 -8.17 -36.93
CA ALA A 67 0.43 -8.35 -37.16
C ALA A 67 -0.33 -7.01 -37.23
N ASP A 68 0.26 -5.90 -36.77
CA ASP A 68 -0.37 -4.56 -36.85
C ASP A 68 -0.36 -3.99 -38.28
N GLU A 69 0.53 -4.46 -39.18
CA GLU A 69 0.57 -4.07 -40.60
C GLU A 69 -0.64 -4.57 -41.41
N GLY A 70 -1.37 -5.56 -40.88
CA GLY A 70 -2.57 -6.13 -41.53
C GLY A 70 -3.87 -5.39 -41.19
N TRP A 71 -3.88 -4.55 -40.15
CA TRP A 71 -5.08 -3.82 -39.71
C TRP A 71 -5.13 -2.36 -40.21
N GLU A 72 -4.00 -1.76 -40.59
CA GLU A 72 -4.00 -0.43 -41.23
C GLU A 72 -4.42 -0.43 -42.72
N ASN A 73 -4.59 -1.61 -43.33
CA ASN A 73 -5.01 -1.76 -44.74
C ASN A 73 -6.39 -2.43 -44.94
N ALA A 74 -7.25 -2.44 -43.91
CA ALA A 74 -8.63 -2.96 -43.98
C ALA A 74 -9.69 -1.85 -43.96
#